data_AF-A0A447TT63-F1
#
_entry.id   AF-A0A447TT63-F1
#
_cell.length_a   1.000
_cell.length_b   1.000
_cell.length_c   1.000
_cell.angle_alpha   90.00
_cell.angle_beta   90.00
_cell.angle_gamma   90.00
#
_symmetry.space_group_name_H-M   'P 1'
#
loop_
_entity.id
_entity.type
_entity.pdbx_description
1 polymer ?
#
loop_
_entity_poly.entity_id
_entity_poly.type
_entity_poly.pdbx_seq_one_letter_code
_entity_poly.pdbx_strand_id
1 'polypeptide(L)'
;MHTFYRFTMTYNLPQQKGEHQPLKIPKGADVLLQTALPNLSPAQRQALMEETALPAGYPLSGETEDQQFWQRLDLSAAYEMARKTR
;
A
#
# COMPACT_ATOMS: atom_id res chain seq x y z
N MET A 1 -16.32 0.26 7.34
CA MET A 1 -14.98 0.84 7.60
C MET A 1 -14.08 0.84 6.36
N HIS A 2 -14.01 -0.23 5.56
CA HIS A 2 -13.21 -0.26 4.31
C HIS A 2 -13.46 0.93 3.37
N THR A 3 -14.72 1.31 3.15
CA THR A 3 -15.07 2.44 2.28
C THR A 3 -14.50 3.76 2.78
N PHE A 4 -14.56 4.01 4.10
CA PHE A 4 -14.00 5.24 4.68
C PHE A 4 -12.48 5.24 4.64
N TYR A 5 -11.83 4.12 4.94
CA TYR A 5 -10.37 3.99 4.83
C TYR A 5 -9.89 4.26 3.39
N ARG A 6 -10.48 3.61 2.39
CA ARG A 6 -10.14 3.85 0.98
C ARG A 6 -10.42 5.29 0.55
N PHE A 7 -11.49 5.91 1.06
CA PHE A 7 -11.73 7.34 0.84
C PHE A 7 -10.59 8.21 1.39
N THR A 8 -10.13 7.96 2.62
CA THR A 8 -9.04 8.75 3.23
C THR A 8 -7.69 8.60 2.55
N MET A 9 -7.48 7.54 1.76
CA MET A 9 -6.23 7.36 1.03
C MET A 9 -6.07 8.31 -0.17
N THR A 10 -7.17 8.84 -0.71
CA THR A 10 -7.14 9.76 -1.87
C THR A 10 -7.88 11.07 -1.62
N TYR A 11 -8.74 11.13 -0.60
CA TYR A 11 -9.68 12.24 -0.35
C TYR A 11 -10.49 12.63 -1.58
N ASN A 12 -10.78 11.67 -2.46
CA ASN A 12 -11.47 11.87 -3.73
C ASN A 12 -10.75 12.85 -4.70
N LEU A 13 -9.44 13.05 -4.51
CA LEU A 13 -8.61 13.81 -5.45
C LEU A 13 -8.49 13.04 -6.77
N PRO A 14 -8.50 13.73 -7.92
CA PRO A 14 -8.40 13.07 -9.20
C PRO A 14 -7.03 12.44 -9.40
N GLN A 15 -7.02 11.24 -10.01
CA GLN A 15 -5.79 10.60 -10.48
C GLN A 15 -5.27 11.36 -11.71
N GLN A 16 -3.99 11.71 -11.69
CA GLN A 16 -3.29 12.26 -12.83
C GLN A 16 -2.98 11.15 -13.84
N LYS A 17 -3.12 11.46 -15.12
CA LYS A 17 -2.70 10.56 -16.20
C LYS A 17 -1.18 10.55 -16.26
N GLY A 18 -0.58 9.36 -16.17
CA GLY A 18 0.87 9.17 -16.18
C GLY A 18 1.21 7.68 -16.24
N GLU A 19 2.50 7.38 -16.33
CA GLU A 19 2.96 5.99 -16.34
C GLU A 19 2.59 5.25 -15.05
N HIS A 20 2.18 4.00 -15.21
CA HIS A 20 1.92 3.11 -14.08
C HIS A 20 3.24 2.69 -13.45
N GLN A 21 3.68 3.42 -12.42
CA GLN A 21 4.85 3.04 -11.65
C GLN A 21 4.47 2.10 -10.49
N PRO A 22 5.11 0.91 -10.40
CA PRO A 22 5.01 0.05 -9.23
C PRO A 22 5.32 0.81 -7.94
N LEU A 23 4.68 0.41 -6.84
CA LEU A 23 4.94 1.03 -5.55
C LEU A 23 6.33 0.61 -5.05
N LYS A 24 7.25 1.57 -4.88
CA LYS A 24 8.46 1.32 -4.09
C LYS A 24 8.07 1.24 -2.62
N ILE A 25 8.11 0.02 -2.06
CA ILE A 25 7.78 -0.20 -0.65
C ILE A 25 8.75 0.59 0.25
N PRO A 26 8.24 1.48 1.13
CA PRO A 26 9.09 2.21 2.06
C PRO A 26 9.89 1.26 2.95
N LYS A 27 11.13 1.62 3.26
CA LYS A 27 12.01 0.78 4.08
C LYS A 27 11.37 0.55 5.46
N GLY A 28 11.23 -0.72 5.85
CA GLY A 28 10.63 -1.12 7.13
C GLY A 28 9.10 -1.08 7.18
N ALA A 29 8.42 -0.78 6.06
CA ALA A 29 6.95 -0.78 6.03
C ALA A 29 6.36 -2.15 6.41
N ASP A 30 7.06 -3.25 6.09
CA ASP A 30 6.60 -4.62 6.36
C ASP A 30 6.21 -4.86 7.82
N VAL A 31 6.85 -4.15 8.77
CA VAL A 31 6.58 -4.24 10.21
C VAL A 31 5.11 -3.92 10.52
N LEU A 32 4.45 -3.07 9.73
CA LEU A 32 3.04 -2.72 9.89
C LEU A 32 2.10 -3.93 9.78
N LEU A 33 2.52 -4.99 9.09
CA LEU A 33 1.76 -6.25 8.98
C LEU A 33 2.31 -7.36 9.87
N GLN A 34 3.42 -7.15 10.58
CA GLN A 34 4.12 -8.22 11.30
C GLN A 34 3.25 -8.90 12.35
N THR A 35 2.56 -8.12 13.18
CA THR A 35 1.72 -8.66 14.27
C THR A 35 0.44 -9.30 13.74
N ALA A 36 -0.11 -8.77 12.65
CA ALA A 36 -1.33 -9.27 12.02
C ALA A 36 -1.09 -10.54 11.19
N LEU A 37 0.09 -10.67 10.59
CA LEU A 37 0.50 -11.77 9.71
C LEU A 37 1.85 -12.38 10.18
N PRO A 38 1.91 -12.93 11.40
CA PRO A 38 3.18 -13.34 12.03
C PRO A 38 3.91 -14.48 11.31
N ASN A 39 3.18 -15.27 10.53
CA ASN A 39 3.72 -16.42 9.80
C ASN A 39 4.31 -16.03 8.44
N LEU A 40 4.23 -14.76 8.03
CA LEU A 40 4.77 -14.29 6.76
C LEU A 40 6.16 -13.65 6.96
N SER A 41 7.08 -14.02 6.08
CA SER A 41 8.39 -13.37 6.02
C SER A 41 8.26 -11.87 5.68
N PRO A 42 9.27 -11.04 6.00
CA PRO A 42 9.27 -9.63 5.58
C PRO A 42 9.02 -9.46 4.08
N ALA A 43 9.65 -10.29 3.24
CA ALA A 43 9.48 -10.25 1.78
C ALA A 43 8.04 -10.61 1.34
N GLN A 44 7.40 -11.59 1.99
CA GLN A 44 6.00 -11.92 1.71
C GLN A 44 5.04 -10.77 2.11
N ARG A 45 5.30 -10.11 3.24
CA ARG A 45 4.54 -8.92 3.66
C ARG A 45 4.73 -7.76 2.69
N GLN A 46 5.93 -7.53 2.17
CA GLN A 46 6.20 -6.51 1.15
C GLN A 46 5.51 -6.82 -0.18
N ALA A 47 5.53 -8.08 -0.63
CA ALA A 47 4.82 -8.50 -1.84
C ALA A 47 3.31 -8.23 -1.75
N LEU A 48 2.69 -8.54 -0.60
CA LEU A 48 1.28 -8.21 -0.36
C LEU A 48 1.02 -6.69 -0.42
N MET A 49 1.91 -5.89 0.15
CA MET A 49 1.79 -4.43 0.11
C MET A 49 1.88 -3.87 -1.31
N GLU A 50 2.77 -4.44 -2.13
CA GLU A 50 2.94 -4.04 -3.53
C GLU A 50 1.72 -4.42 -4.36
N GLU A 51 1.25 -5.66 -4.23
CA GLU A 51 0.11 -6.19 -4.99
C GLU A 51 -1.21 -5.49 -4.66
N THR A 52 -1.36 -5.05 -3.40
CA THR A 52 -2.59 -4.38 -2.94
C THR A 52 -2.49 -2.86 -2.92
N ALA A 53 -1.37 -2.30 -3.38
CA ALA A 53 -1.16 -0.86 -3.42
C ALA A 53 -2.24 -0.15 -4.24
N LEU A 54 -2.57 1.07 -3.84
CA LEU A 54 -3.38 1.93 -4.71
C LEU A 54 -2.65 2.20 -6.04
N PRO A 55 -3.41 2.42 -7.13
CA PRO A 55 -2.83 2.88 -8.40
C PRO A 55 -1.95 4.12 -8.23
N ALA A 56 -0.95 4.27 -9.10
CA ALA A 56 -0.12 5.47 -9.17
C ALA A 56 -0.93 6.70 -9.62
N GLY A 57 -0.34 7.90 -9.56
CA GLY A 57 -0.95 9.11 -10.12
C GLY A 57 -1.83 9.92 -9.16
N TYR A 58 -1.93 9.55 -7.88
CA TYR A 58 -2.52 10.45 -6.88
C TYR A 58 -1.47 11.47 -6.41
N PRO A 59 -1.85 12.75 -6.20
CA PRO A 59 -0.91 13.85 -5.89
C PRO A 59 -0.31 13.80 -4.48
N LEU A 60 -0.59 12.73 -3.73
CA LEU A 60 -0.18 12.56 -2.33
C LEU A 60 1.16 11.84 -2.19
N SER A 61 1.96 11.80 -3.25
CA SER A 61 3.15 10.97 -3.32
C SER A 61 4.16 11.42 -4.39
N GLY A 62 5.45 11.15 -4.20
CA GLY A 62 6.52 11.61 -5.10
C GLY A 62 7.78 10.76 -5.04
N GLU A 63 8.73 10.98 -5.94
CA GLU A 63 9.82 10.03 -6.26
C GLU A 63 11.02 10.06 -5.31
N THR A 64 11.06 10.99 -4.34
CA THR A 64 12.20 11.13 -3.41
C THR A 64 12.06 10.21 -2.19
N GLU A 65 13.17 9.95 -1.48
CA GLU A 65 13.14 9.14 -0.26
C GLU A 65 12.26 9.74 0.84
N ASP A 66 12.23 11.07 0.96
CA ASP A 66 11.38 11.78 1.93
C ASP A 66 9.90 11.82 1.50
N GLN A 67 9.61 11.52 0.23
CA GLN A 67 8.26 11.44 -0.34
C GLN A 67 7.79 10.00 -0.55
N GLN A 68 8.43 9.05 0.14
CA GLN A 68 8.06 7.64 0.14
C GLN A 68 6.54 7.47 0.24
N PHE A 69 5.99 6.68 -0.68
CA PHE A 69 4.57 6.59 -1.04
C PHE A 69 3.72 5.85 0.02
N TRP A 70 3.81 6.22 1.30
CA TRP A 70 3.10 5.59 2.42
C TRP A 70 1.58 5.57 2.21
N GLN A 71 1.02 6.62 1.59
CA GLN A 71 -0.41 6.76 1.30
C GLN A 71 -0.93 5.72 0.30
N ARG A 72 -0.07 5.07 -0.49
CA ARG A 72 -0.48 4.00 -1.43
C ARG A 72 -0.56 2.62 -0.77
N LEU A 73 -0.04 2.44 0.44
CA LEU A 73 -0.09 1.17 1.17
C LEU A 73 -1.51 0.91 1.70
N ASP A 74 -2.30 0.09 0.99
CA ASP A 74 -3.61 -0.38 1.48
C ASP A 74 -3.41 -1.56 2.43
N LEU A 75 -3.09 -1.28 3.70
CA LEU A 75 -2.83 -2.31 4.71
C LEU A 75 -4.05 -3.22 4.94
N SER A 76 -5.25 -2.65 4.79
CA SER A 76 -6.49 -3.40 4.92
C SER A 76 -6.64 -4.43 3.80
N ALA A 77 -6.35 -4.05 2.55
CA ALA A 77 -6.38 -4.95 1.42
C ALA A 77 -5.27 -6.00 1.49
N ALA A 78 -4.05 -5.62 1.90
CA ALA A 78 -2.94 -6.55 2.11
C ALA A 78 -3.30 -7.65 3.12
N TYR A 79 -3.90 -7.27 4.25
CA TYR A 79 -4.34 -8.21 5.27
C TYR A 79 -5.46 -9.14 4.76
N GLU A 80 -6.48 -8.59 4.12
CA GLU A 80 -7.59 -9.37 3.58
C GLU A 80 -7.13 -10.35 2.48
N MET A 81 -6.22 -9.93 1.60
CA MET A 81 -5.64 -10.79 0.57
C MET A 81 -4.90 -11.98 1.18
N ALA A 82 -4.04 -11.72 2.18
CA ALA A 82 -3.31 -12.78 2.87
C ALA A 82 -4.21 -13.83 3.54
N ARG A 83 -5.40 -13.42 3.99
CA ARG A 83 -6.38 -14.33 4.60
C ARG A 83 -7.17 -15.16 3.60
N LYS A 84 -7.33 -14.67 2.36
CA LYS A 84 -8.02 -15.38 1.28
C LYS A 84 -7.18 -16.47 0.64
N THR A 85 -5.85 -16.33 0.70
CA THR A 85 -4.88 -17.31 0.17
C THR A 85 -4.60 -18.47 1.14
N ARG A 86 -5.35 -18.57 2.26
CA ARG A 86 -5.26 -19.66 3.25
C ARG A 86 -6.32 -20.72 3.06
#